data_AF-A0A5M3X3U4-F1
#
_entry.id   AF-A0A5M3X3U4-F1
#
_cell.length_a   1.000
_cell.length_b   1.000
_cell.length_c   1.000
_cell.angle_alpha   90.00
_cell.angle_beta   90.00
_cell.angle_gamma   90.00
#
_symmetry.space_group_name_H-M   'P 1'
#
loop_
_entity.id
_entity.type
_entity.pdbx_description
1 polymer ?
#
loop_
_entity_poly.entity_id
_entity_poly.type
_entity_poly.pdbx_seq_one_letter_code
_entity_poly.pdbx_strand_id
1 'polypeptide(L)'
;MILSNIGQTYGAASALVSVLALVGVAFSLIVQSREAKATREQAMRALHADLIKMAMDDPLYRACWGAFFTSEDEDNQRAHMYVNMIVNHWLLMWELRSITEPHLRAVARTVIEGPIGRKFWEDVRDLRIASAGTRREREFNRIIDSEYVGMAEITPAVQRPARQDGRSFAPDGVHARNIVDRTFVWRILVALGAGLAFGVIRRILRARPKKGNGKYA
;
A
#
# COMPACT_ATOMS: atom_id res chain seq x y z
N MET A 1 -2.60 63.43 24.70
CA MET A 1 -3.60 62.38 24.34
C MET A 1 -3.33 61.68 22.99
N ILE A 2 -2.45 62.20 22.11
CA ILE A 2 -2.22 61.63 20.76
C ILE A 2 -1.15 60.51 20.73
N LEU A 3 -0.27 60.42 21.74
CA LEU A 3 0.77 59.38 21.82
C LEU A 3 0.24 57.99 22.23
N SER A 4 -0.89 57.92 22.94
CA SER A 4 -1.46 56.67 23.46
C SER A 4 -2.12 55.79 22.38
N ASN A 5 -2.65 56.40 21.31
CA ASN A 5 -3.34 55.68 20.22
C ASN A 5 -2.37 55.02 19.22
N ILE A 6 -1.14 55.53 19.10
CA ILE A 6 -0.11 54.97 18.22
C ILE A 6 0.56 53.75 18.90
N GLY A 7 0.68 53.71 20.22
CA GLY A 7 1.13 52.49 20.92
C GLY A 7 0.09 51.34 20.86
N GLN A 8 -1.19 51.67 21.04
CA GLN A 8 -2.27 50.67 21.08
C GLN A 8 -2.58 50.03 19.72
N THR A 9 -2.51 50.78 18.62
CA THR A 9 -2.81 50.25 17.28
C THR A 9 -1.75 49.28 16.78
N TYR A 10 -0.47 49.57 17.04
CA TYR A 10 0.64 48.68 16.68
C TYR A 10 0.69 47.45 17.60
N GLY A 11 0.39 47.61 18.89
CA GLY A 11 0.21 46.49 19.82
C GLY A 11 -0.94 45.56 19.42
N ALA A 12 -2.11 46.11 19.13
CA ALA A 12 -3.27 45.33 18.66
C ALA A 12 -3.01 44.63 17.32
N ALA A 13 -2.36 45.30 16.37
CA ALA A 13 -1.99 44.70 15.09
C ALA A 13 -0.98 43.55 15.26
N SER A 14 0.05 43.74 16.10
CA SER A 14 1.04 42.69 16.39
C SER A 14 0.43 41.49 17.12
N ALA A 15 -0.54 41.71 18.01
CA ALA A 15 -1.27 40.66 18.69
C ALA A 15 -2.08 39.80 17.70
N LEU A 16 -2.79 40.44 16.76
CA LEU A 16 -3.52 39.74 15.71
C LEU A 16 -2.59 38.90 14.82
N VAL A 17 -1.44 39.44 14.42
CA VAL A 17 -0.44 38.71 13.63
C VAL A 17 0.14 37.53 14.43
N SER A 18 0.40 37.72 15.72
CA SER A 18 0.93 36.67 16.60
C SER A 18 -0.07 35.54 16.79
N VAL A 19 -1.36 35.86 16.97
CA VAL A 19 -2.43 34.85 17.06
C VAL A 19 -2.54 34.09 15.74
N LEU A 20 -2.50 34.76 14.59
CA LEU A 20 -2.52 34.10 13.28
C LEU A 20 -1.29 33.18 13.07
N ALA A 21 -0.11 33.63 13.49
CA ALA A 21 1.11 32.82 13.44
C ALA A 21 1.00 31.58 14.33
N LEU A 22 0.48 31.72 15.55
CA LEU A 22 0.27 30.59 16.46
C LEU A 22 -0.76 29.59 15.92
N VAL A 23 -1.84 30.05 15.30
CA VAL A 23 -2.82 29.18 14.62
C VAL A 23 -2.14 28.43 13.47
N GLY A 24 -1.29 29.11 12.69
CA GLY A 24 -0.52 28.49 11.62
C GLY A 24 0.44 27.39 12.13
N VAL A 25 1.16 27.67 13.22
CA VAL A 25 2.05 26.69 13.87
C VAL A 25 1.26 25.50 14.42
N ALA A 26 0.14 25.75 15.12
CA ALA A 26 -0.72 24.69 15.65
C ALA A 26 -1.27 23.79 14.54
N PHE A 27 -1.76 24.37 13.45
CA PHE A 27 -2.21 23.61 12.28
C PHE A 27 -1.07 22.79 11.66
N SER A 28 0.12 23.38 11.53
CA SER A 28 1.30 22.67 11.03
C SER A 28 1.66 21.47 11.91
N LEU A 29 1.67 21.63 13.24
CA LEU A 29 1.96 20.53 14.17
C LEU A 29 0.93 19.40 14.08
N ILE A 30 -0.35 19.71 13.88
CA ILE A 30 -1.40 18.70 13.68
C ILE A 30 -1.12 17.90 12.40
N VAL A 31 -0.80 18.57 11.29
CA VAL A 31 -0.45 17.90 10.04
C VAL A 31 0.83 17.06 10.22
N GLN A 32 1.87 17.62 10.81
CA GLN A 32 3.14 16.93 11.08
C GLN A 32 2.94 15.68 11.96
N SER A 33 2.10 15.74 12.99
CA SER A 33 1.84 14.58 13.85
C SER A 33 1.17 13.42 13.09
N ARG A 34 0.29 13.74 12.13
CA ARG A 34 -0.36 12.76 11.27
C ARG A 34 0.61 12.16 10.27
N GLU A 35 1.47 12.98 9.67
CA GLU A 35 2.53 12.52 8.77
C GLU A 35 3.54 11.64 9.51
N ALA A 36 4.00 12.04 10.70
CA ALA A 36 4.92 11.26 11.51
C ALA A 36 4.34 9.89 11.88
N LYS A 37 3.05 9.80 12.17
CA LYS A 37 2.37 8.52 12.42
C LYS A 37 2.37 7.65 11.16
N ALA A 38 2.00 8.20 10.00
CA ALA A 38 1.99 7.46 8.74
C ALA A 38 3.40 6.97 8.34
N THR A 39 4.42 7.82 8.50
CA THR A 39 5.81 7.46 8.26
C THR A 39 6.28 6.34 9.18
N ARG A 40 5.90 6.37 10.47
CA ARG A 40 6.23 5.30 11.42
C ARG A 40 5.60 3.97 11.01
N GLU A 41 4.33 3.98 10.61
CA GLU A 41 3.64 2.78 10.13
C GLU A 41 4.29 2.22 8.86
N GLN A 42 4.66 3.09 7.92
CA GLN A 42 5.35 2.68 6.69
C GLN A 42 6.75 2.10 6.98
N ALA A 43 7.50 2.70 7.91
CA ALA A 43 8.81 2.20 8.32
C ALA A 43 8.72 0.80 8.95
N MET A 44 7.75 0.56 9.85
CA MET A 44 7.54 -0.75 10.45
C MET A 44 7.19 -1.82 9.39
N ARG A 45 6.39 -1.46 8.37
CA ARG A 45 6.05 -2.36 7.27
C ARG A 45 7.24 -2.65 6.37
N ALA A 46 8.08 -1.65 6.09
CA ALA A 46 9.31 -1.84 5.33
C ALA A 46 10.28 -2.78 6.04
N LEU A 47 10.50 -2.56 7.35
CA LEU A 47 11.31 -3.45 8.18
C LEU A 47 10.77 -4.89 8.15
N HIS A 48 9.46 -5.08 8.26
CA HIS A 48 8.87 -6.41 8.18
C HIS A 48 9.10 -7.08 6.82
N ALA A 49 8.96 -6.34 5.72
CA ALA A 49 9.24 -6.85 4.38
C ALA A 49 10.73 -7.24 4.22
N ASP A 50 11.64 -6.46 4.79
CA ASP A 50 13.08 -6.75 4.73
C ASP A 50 13.44 -7.98 5.56
N LEU A 51 12.86 -8.15 6.76
CA LEU A 51 13.02 -9.38 7.56
C LEU A 51 12.55 -10.63 6.80
N ILE A 52 11.41 -10.55 6.11
CA ILE A 52 10.92 -11.66 5.30
C ILE A 52 11.88 -11.97 4.14
N LYS A 53 12.36 -10.95 3.42
CA LYS A 53 13.32 -11.15 2.32
C LYS A 53 14.60 -11.80 2.80
N MET A 54 15.16 -11.34 3.92
CA MET A 54 16.35 -11.95 4.53
C MET A 54 16.13 -13.43 4.85
N ALA A 55 14.96 -13.78 5.37
CA ALA A 55 14.59 -15.18 5.64
C ALA A 55 14.30 -16.01 4.38
N MET A 56 13.87 -15.38 3.30
CA MET A 56 13.75 -16.07 2.01
C MET A 56 15.13 -16.40 1.42
N ASP A 57 16.11 -15.52 1.62
CA ASP A 57 17.46 -15.66 1.06
C ASP A 57 18.37 -16.62 1.85
N ASP A 58 18.26 -16.62 3.19
CA ASP A 58 19.13 -17.43 4.06
C ASP A 58 18.32 -18.49 4.86
N PRO A 59 18.59 -19.80 4.67
CA PRO A 59 17.96 -20.87 5.44
C PRO A 59 18.11 -20.73 6.96
N LEU A 60 19.23 -20.15 7.45
CA LEU A 60 19.45 -19.91 8.87
C LEU A 60 18.41 -18.94 9.42
N TYR A 61 18.17 -17.83 8.72
CA TYR A 61 17.16 -16.85 9.13
C TYR A 61 15.74 -17.37 8.96
N ARG A 62 15.51 -18.24 7.97
CA ARG A 62 14.22 -18.92 7.78
C ARG A 62 13.88 -19.84 8.96
N ALA A 63 14.84 -20.61 9.44
CA ALA A 63 14.66 -21.53 10.56
C ALA A 63 14.17 -20.82 11.85
N CYS A 64 14.47 -19.53 12.01
CA CYS A 64 14.00 -18.73 13.15
C CYS A 64 12.46 -18.51 13.17
N TRP A 65 11.75 -18.79 12.09
CA TRP A 65 10.30 -18.57 11.98
C TRP A 65 9.46 -19.76 12.47
N GLY A 66 10.09 -20.86 12.91
CA GLY A 66 9.43 -21.99 13.55
C GLY A 66 9.46 -23.29 12.75
N ALA A 67 8.79 -24.32 13.28
CA ALA A 67 8.93 -25.71 12.81
C ALA A 67 8.52 -25.95 11.34
N PHE A 68 7.55 -25.19 10.81
CA PHE A 68 7.20 -25.27 9.39
C PHE A 68 8.36 -24.85 8.48
N PHE A 69 9.12 -23.84 8.92
CA PHE A 69 10.25 -23.24 8.22
C PHE A 69 11.58 -23.97 8.44
N THR A 70 11.54 -25.12 9.12
CA THR A 70 12.66 -26.06 9.27
C THR A 70 12.40 -27.39 8.56
N SER A 71 11.34 -27.48 7.73
CA SER A 71 11.04 -28.66 6.92
C SER A 71 11.99 -28.78 5.71
N GLU A 72 12.04 -29.95 5.06
CA GLU A 72 12.92 -30.20 3.90
C GLU A 72 12.48 -29.43 2.63
N ASP A 73 11.23 -28.98 2.57
CA ASP A 73 10.65 -28.30 1.40
C ASP A 73 10.89 -26.78 1.45
N GLU A 74 12.11 -26.37 1.14
CA GLU A 74 12.53 -24.96 1.13
C GLU A 74 11.72 -24.08 0.18
N ASP A 75 11.37 -24.60 -1.00
CA ASP A 75 10.65 -23.82 -2.02
C ASP A 75 9.22 -23.52 -1.56
N ASN A 76 8.53 -24.49 -0.97
CA ASN A 76 7.21 -24.27 -0.40
C ASN A 76 7.24 -23.28 0.77
N GLN A 77 8.31 -23.28 1.59
CA GLN A 77 8.48 -22.30 2.66
C GLN A 77 8.64 -20.87 2.11
N ARG A 78 9.54 -20.68 1.13
CA ARG A 78 9.75 -19.38 0.47
C ARG A 78 8.46 -18.90 -0.20
N ALA A 79 7.74 -19.81 -0.86
CA ALA A 79 6.48 -19.50 -1.49
C ALA A 79 5.40 -19.11 -0.48
N HIS A 80 5.31 -19.80 0.67
CA HIS A 80 4.41 -19.44 1.77
C HIS A 80 4.70 -18.02 2.30
N MET A 81 5.98 -17.69 2.51
CA MET A 81 6.39 -16.34 2.92
C MET A 81 6.02 -15.28 1.88
N TYR A 82 6.21 -15.58 0.60
CA TYR A 82 5.89 -14.65 -0.48
C TYR A 82 4.38 -14.41 -0.59
N VAL A 83 3.56 -15.46 -0.49
CA VAL A 83 2.09 -15.30 -0.46
C VAL A 83 1.65 -14.47 0.75
N ASN A 84 2.26 -14.67 1.92
CA ASN A 84 2.00 -13.83 3.08
C ASN A 84 2.29 -12.34 2.81
N MET A 85 3.38 -12.02 2.10
CA MET A 85 3.68 -10.63 1.69
C MET A 85 2.61 -10.07 0.76
N ILE A 86 2.14 -10.85 -0.23
CA ILE A 86 1.07 -10.44 -1.15
C ILE A 86 -0.22 -10.13 -0.38
N VAL A 87 -0.65 -11.03 0.50
CA VAL A 87 -1.88 -10.87 1.27
C VAL A 87 -1.80 -9.66 2.22
N ASN A 88 -0.66 -9.47 2.88
CA ASN A 88 -0.46 -8.29 3.74
C ASN A 88 -0.40 -6.98 2.94
N HIS A 89 0.11 -7.01 1.71
CA HIS A 89 0.07 -5.85 0.81
C HIS A 89 -1.38 -5.52 0.39
N TRP A 90 -2.23 -6.51 0.15
CA TRP A 90 -3.64 -6.26 -0.12
C TRP A 90 -4.40 -5.74 1.10
N LEU A 91 -4.10 -6.26 2.29
CA LEU A 91 -4.64 -5.74 3.54
C LEU A 91 -4.29 -4.26 3.71
N LEU A 92 -3.05 -3.87 3.43
CA LEU A 92 -2.61 -2.48 3.43
C LEU A 92 -3.45 -1.62 2.46
N MET A 93 -3.60 -2.06 1.20
CA MET A 93 -4.40 -1.32 0.23
C MET A 93 -5.87 -1.23 0.66
N TRP A 94 -6.41 -2.27 1.32
CA TRP A 94 -7.76 -2.29 1.85
C TRP A 94 -7.95 -1.31 3.00
N GLU A 95 -6.99 -1.25 3.93
CA GLU A 95 -6.97 -0.28 5.03
C GLU A 95 -6.94 1.16 4.50
N LEU A 96 -6.09 1.43 3.50
CA LEU A 96 -5.91 2.74 2.87
C LEU A 96 -7.02 3.11 1.87
N ARG A 97 -8.03 2.24 1.67
CA ARG A 97 -9.09 2.44 0.65
C ARG A 97 -8.55 2.60 -0.78
N SER A 98 -7.39 2.02 -1.05
CA SER A 98 -6.74 2.04 -2.36
C SER A 98 -7.14 0.85 -3.25
N ILE A 99 -7.76 -0.19 -2.68
CA ILE A 99 -8.35 -1.31 -3.42
C ILE A 99 -9.86 -1.39 -3.14
N THR A 100 -10.65 -1.64 -4.18
CA THR A 100 -12.10 -1.85 -4.08
C THR A 100 -12.39 -3.32 -3.79
N GLU A 101 -13.57 -3.62 -3.24
CA GLU A 101 -13.96 -5.01 -2.97
C GLU A 101 -13.97 -5.89 -4.24
N PRO A 102 -14.54 -5.47 -5.39
CA PRO A 102 -14.50 -6.28 -6.60
C PRO A 102 -13.08 -6.60 -7.07
N HIS A 103 -12.16 -5.63 -6.93
CA HIS A 103 -10.76 -5.85 -7.27
C HIS A 103 -10.09 -6.82 -6.28
N LEU A 104 -10.34 -6.67 -4.98
CA LEU A 104 -9.83 -7.59 -3.95
C LEU A 104 -10.29 -9.03 -4.21
N ARG A 105 -11.57 -9.24 -4.55
CA ARG A 105 -12.12 -10.55 -4.89
C ARG A 105 -11.43 -11.16 -6.10
N ALA A 106 -11.22 -10.37 -7.16
CA ALA A 106 -10.55 -10.84 -8.37
C ALA A 106 -9.12 -11.30 -8.11
N VAL A 107 -8.31 -10.50 -7.38
CA VAL A 107 -6.92 -10.86 -7.09
C VAL A 107 -6.82 -12.03 -6.10
N ALA A 108 -7.71 -12.08 -5.10
CA ALA A 108 -7.78 -13.18 -4.16
C ALA A 108 -8.11 -14.49 -4.87
N ARG A 109 -9.08 -14.47 -5.79
CA ARG A 109 -9.46 -15.61 -6.62
C ARG A 109 -8.26 -16.16 -7.40
N THR A 110 -7.52 -15.31 -8.10
CA THR A 110 -6.34 -15.74 -8.87
C THR A 110 -5.29 -16.43 -8.00
N VAL A 111 -5.03 -15.94 -6.78
CA VAL A 111 -4.05 -16.56 -5.89
C VAL A 111 -4.56 -17.86 -5.28
N ILE A 112 -5.84 -17.92 -4.87
CA ILE A 112 -6.43 -19.11 -4.27
C ILE A 112 -6.68 -20.24 -5.28
N GLU A 113 -6.89 -19.91 -6.56
CA GLU A 113 -6.94 -20.92 -7.64
C GLU A 113 -5.61 -21.70 -7.73
N GLY A 114 -4.50 -21.02 -7.47
CA GLY A 114 -3.17 -21.63 -7.43
C GLY A 114 -2.97 -22.55 -6.22
N PRO A 115 -2.25 -23.68 -6.38
CA PRO A 115 -2.07 -24.67 -5.30
C PRO A 115 -1.35 -24.10 -4.07
N ILE A 116 -0.36 -23.22 -4.28
CA ILE A 116 0.40 -22.58 -3.20
C ILE A 116 -0.48 -21.61 -2.42
N GLY A 117 -1.23 -20.74 -3.11
CA GLY A 117 -2.09 -19.77 -2.46
C GLY A 117 -3.26 -20.40 -1.71
N ARG A 118 -3.80 -21.50 -2.25
CA ARG A 118 -4.82 -22.31 -1.58
C ARG A 118 -4.30 -22.91 -0.27
N LYS A 119 -3.18 -23.62 -0.33
CA LYS A 119 -2.54 -24.25 0.82
C LYS A 119 -2.19 -23.20 1.88
N PHE A 120 -1.60 -22.07 1.46
CA PHE A 120 -1.34 -20.95 2.36
C PHE A 120 -2.62 -20.51 3.10
N TRP A 121 -3.71 -20.27 2.38
CA TRP A 121 -4.95 -19.82 3.02
C TRP A 121 -5.53 -20.87 3.96
N GLU A 122 -5.49 -22.15 3.57
CA GLU A 122 -5.88 -23.27 4.41
C GLU A 122 -5.10 -23.30 5.73
N ASP A 123 -3.79 -23.10 5.68
CA ASP A 123 -2.90 -23.12 6.85
C ASP A 123 -3.15 -21.93 7.81
N VAL A 124 -3.48 -20.75 7.28
CA VAL A 124 -3.51 -19.50 8.09
C VAL A 124 -4.91 -18.93 8.37
N ARG A 125 -5.97 -19.44 7.72
CA ARG A 125 -7.32 -18.83 7.80
C ARG A 125 -7.83 -18.70 9.22
N ASP A 126 -7.72 -19.76 10.03
CA ASP A 126 -8.27 -19.79 11.38
C ASP A 126 -7.53 -18.82 12.29
N LEU A 127 -6.20 -18.79 12.18
CA LEU A 127 -5.35 -17.85 12.92
C LEU A 127 -5.70 -16.40 12.55
N ARG A 128 -5.84 -16.09 11.26
CA ARG A 128 -6.16 -14.73 10.78
C ARG A 128 -7.55 -14.28 11.17
N ILE A 129 -8.54 -15.19 11.17
CA ILE A 129 -9.90 -14.88 11.63
C ILE A 129 -9.89 -14.60 13.14
N ALA A 130 -9.18 -15.42 13.91
CA ALA A 130 -9.08 -15.27 15.37
C ALA A 130 -8.28 -14.02 15.80
N SER A 131 -7.22 -13.66 15.06
CA SER A 131 -6.32 -12.57 15.43
C SER A 131 -6.75 -11.19 14.92
N ALA A 132 -7.84 -11.08 14.14
CA ALA A 132 -8.22 -9.85 13.48
C ALA A 132 -8.66 -8.74 14.46
N GLY A 133 -7.78 -7.75 14.65
CA GLY A 133 -7.96 -6.71 15.66
C GLY A 133 -8.96 -5.64 15.26
N THR A 134 -9.03 -5.30 13.97
CA THR A 134 -9.91 -4.22 13.49
C THR A 134 -11.13 -4.74 12.74
N ARG A 135 -12.23 -3.95 12.72
CA ARG A 135 -13.40 -4.27 11.89
C ARG A 135 -13.04 -4.38 10.41
N ARG A 136 -12.08 -3.58 9.95
CA ARG A 136 -11.68 -3.49 8.55
C ARG A 136 -10.87 -4.71 8.12
N GLU A 137 -10.00 -5.20 9.00
CA GLU A 137 -9.25 -6.44 8.84
C GLU A 137 -10.18 -7.67 8.87
N ARG A 138 -11.15 -7.71 9.79
CA ARG A 138 -12.19 -8.76 9.80
C ARG A 138 -12.94 -8.84 8.48
N GLU A 139 -13.30 -7.69 7.94
CA GLU A 139 -13.99 -7.61 6.65
C GLU A 139 -13.10 -8.08 5.49
N PHE A 140 -11.82 -7.71 5.49
CA PHE A 140 -10.84 -8.20 4.52
C PHE A 140 -10.72 -9.73 4.56
N ASN A 141 -10.53 -10.31 5.75
CA ASN A 141 -10.40 -11.75 5.91
C ASN A 141 -11.69 -12.47 5.47
N ARG A 142 -12.86 -11.91 5.77
CA ARG A 142 -14.16 -12.44 5.32
C ARG A 142 -14.29 -12.47 3.80
N ILE A 143 -13.83 -11.43 3.11
CA ILE A 143 -13.87 -11.37 1.64
C ILE A 143 -13.01 -12.49 1.05
N ILE A 144 -11.77 -12.65 1.52
CA ILE A 144 -10.87 -13.68 1.02
C ILE A 144 -11.40 -15.09 1.35
N ASP A 145 -11.88 -15.29 2.58
CA ASP A 145 -12.44 -16.58 3.00
C ASP A 145 -13.66 -16.98 2.16
N SER A 146 -14.50 -16.01 1.78
CA SER A 146 -15.65 -16.28 0.92
C SER A 146 -15.25 -16.77 -0.49
N GLU A 147 -14.13 -16.29 -1.05
CA GLU A 147 -13.64 -16.79 -2.34
C GLU A 147 -13.04 -18.20 -2.19
N TYR A 148 -12.39 -18.49 -1.06
CA TYR A 148 -11.87 -19.83 -0.75
C TYR A 148 -12.99 -20.87 -0.61
N VAL A 149 -14.00 -20.58 0.22
CA VAL A 149 -15.14 -21.47 0.42
C VAL A 149 -15.92 -21.66 -0.89
N GLY A 150 -16.14 -20.58 -1.65
CA GLY A 150 -16.80 -20.67 -2.95
C GLY A 150 -16.09 -21.60 -3.95
N MET A 151 -14.76 -21.69 -3.92
CA MET A 151 -14.02 -22.68 -4.72
C MET A 151 -14.14 -24.10 -4.18
N ALA A 152 -14.07 -24.26 -2.85
CA ALA A 152 -14.20 -25.57 -2.21
C ALA A 152 -15.55 -26.23 -2.52
N GLU A 153 -16.61 -25.44 -2.67
CA GLU A 153 -17.95 -25.91 -3.07
C GLU A 153 -18.07 -26.26 -4.56
N ILE A 154 -17.25 -25.65 -5.44
CA ILE A 154 -17.22 -25.95 -6.89
C ILE A 154 -16.36 -27.20 -7.18
N THR A 155 -15.33 -27.44 -6.35
CA THR A 155 -14.35 -28.52 -6.53
C THR A 155 -14.89 -29.97 -6.42
N PRO A 156 -16.04 -30.31 -5.78
CA PRO A 156 -16.53 -31.69 -5.75
C PRO A 156 -17.04 -32.19 -7.12
N ALA A 157 -17.33 -31.29 -8.08
CA ALA A 157 -18.09 -31.64 -9.28
C ALA A 157 -17.29 -31.56 -10.62
N VAL A 158 -16.05 -31.07 -10.62
CA VAL A 158 -15.25 -30.98 -11.85
C VAL A 158 -13.83 -31.48 -11.63
N GLN A 159 -13.68 -32.80 -11.46
CA GLN A 159 -12.45 -33.47 -11.89
C GLN A 159 -12.40 -33.38 -13.42
N ARG A 160 -11.88 -32.26 -13.94
CA ARG A 160 -11.46 -32.17 -15.34
C ARG A 160 -10.33 -33.21 -15.48
N PRO A 161 -10.42 -34.22 -16.38
CA PRO A 161 -9.39 -35.23 -16.48
C PRO A 161 -8.06 -34.55 -16.77
N ALA A 162 -7.08 -34.83 -15.91
CA ALA A 162 -5.71 -34.37 -16.06
C ALA A 162 -5.23 -34.79 -17.45
N ARG A 163 -4.92 -33.81 -18.30
CA ARG A 163 -4.20 -34.04 -19.54
C ARG A 163 -2.79 -34.52 -19.15
N GLN A 164 -2.62 -35.83 -19.07
CA GLN A 164 -1.32 -36.47 -18.90
C GLN A 164 -0.55 -36.40 -20.21
N ASP A 165 0.05 -35.25 -20.52
CA ASP A 165 1.13 -35.19 -21.49
C ASP A 165 2.44 -35.32 -20.69
N GLY A 166 2.98 -36.55 -20.65
CA GLY A 166 4.14 -36.97 -19.86
C GLY A 166 5.47 -36.33 -20.29
N ARG A 167 5.63 -35.03 -20.04
CA ARG A 167 6.93 -34.37 -20.06
C ARG A 167 7.36 -34.06 -18.64
N SER A 168 8.40 -34.76 -18.20
CA SER A 168 9.13 -34.48 -16.98
C SER A 168 9.55 -33.00 -16.99
N PHE A 169 9.08 -32.24 -16.00
CA PHE A 169 9.46 -30.84 -15.82
C PHE A 169 10.87 -30.82 -15.21
N ALA A 170 11.88 -30.93 -16.06
CA ALA A 170 13.19 -30.38 -15.75
C ALA A 170 13.09 -28.85 -15.98
N PRO A 171 13.49 -28.00 -15.02
CA PRO A 171 13.50 -26.56 -15.25
C PRO A 171 14.69 -26.21 -16.13
N ASP A 172 14.55 -26.39 -17.45
CA ASP A 172 15.44 -25.76 -18.41
C ASP A 172 15.28 -24.25 -18.29
N GLY A 173 16.40 -23.56 -18.06
CA GLY A 173 16.48 -22.14 -17.74
C GLY A 173 15.55 -21.28 -18.57
N VAL A 174 14.46 -20.82 -17.93
CA VAL A 174 13.52 -19.89 -18.54
C VAL A 174 14.17 -18.52 -18.57
N HIS A 175 14.68 -18.12 -19.74
CA HIS A 175 14.77 -16.72 -20.11
C HIS A 175 13.36 -16.13 -20.03
N ALA A 176 13.09 -15.42 -18.94
CA ALA A 176 11.87 -14.65 -18.73
C ALA A 176 11.73 -13.64 -19.88
N ARG A 177 10.92 -13.98 -20.89
CA ARG A 177 10.36 -12.99 -21.80
C ARG A 177 9.45 -12.12 -20.96
N ASN A 178 9.90 -10.89 -20.72
CA ASN A 178 9.16 -9.84 -20.02
C ASN A 178 7.78 -9.65 -20.65
N ILE A 179 6.74 -10.23 -20.03
CA ILE A 179 5.34 -9.88 -20.29
C ILE A 179 4.99 -8.67 -19.42
N VAL A 180 5.69 -7.57 -19.65
CA VAL A 180 5.22 -6.24 -19.24
C VAL A 180 5.56 -5.31 -20.38
N ASP A 181 4.55 -5.03 -21.20
CA ASP A 181 4.67 -4.10 -22.31
C ASP A 181 5.01 -2.71 -21.76
N ARG A 182 6.27 -2.30 -21.99
CA ARG A 182 6.92 -1.08 -21.49
C ARG A 182 6.19 0.19 -21.92
N THR A 183 5.30 0.08 -22.91
CA THR A 183 4.40 1.15 -23.37
C THR A 183 3.24 1.44 -22.40
N PHE A 184 2.78 0.47 -21.60
CA PHE A 184 1.68 0.64 -20.65
C PHE A 184 2.10 1.44 -19.40
N VAL A 185 3.29 1.14 -18.87
CA VAL A 185 3.87 1.83 -17.70
C VAL A 185 4.16 3.31 -18.01
N TRP A 186 4.59 3.63 -19.23
CA TRP A 186 4.89 5.01 -19.64
C TRP A 186 3.63 5.88 -19.77
N ARG A 187 2.48 5.32 -20.14
CA ARG A 187 1.21 6.07 -20.28
C ARG A 187 0.63 6.51 -18.94
N ILE A 188 0.83 5.71 -17.88
CA ILE A 188 0.41 6.07 -16.52
C ILE A 188 1.31 7.17 -15.93
N LEU A 189 2.61 7.12 -16.21
CA LEU A 189 3.57 8.12 -15.72
C LEU A 189 3.40 9.51 -16.38
N VAL A 190 3.08 9.58 -17.67
CA VAL A 190 2.85 10.86 -18.36
C VAL A 190 1.52 11.51 -17.95
N ALA A 191 0.48 10.72 -17.66
CA ALA A 191 -0.81 11.26 -17.19
C ALA A 191 -0.71 11.91 -15.79
N LEU A 192 0.17 11.39 -14.93
CA LEU A 192 0.43 11.97 -13.60
C LEU A 192 1.38 13.19 -13.65
N GLY A 193 2.32 13.21 -14.60
CA GLY A 193 3.26 14.33 -14.77
C GLY A 193 2.63 15.61 -15.35
N ALA A 194 1.69 15.50 -16.30
CA ALA A 194 1.10 16.67 -16.96
C ALA A 194 0.07 17.41 -16.09
N GLY A 195 -0.65 16.69 -15.21
CA GLY A 195 -1.68 17.29 -14.35
C GLY A 195 -1.11 18.16 -13.22
N LEU A 196 0.05 17.78 -12.66
CA LEU A 196 0.68 18.50 -11.55
C LEU A 196 1.42 19.76 -12.01
N ALA A 197 2.04 19.74 -13.20
CA ALA A 197 2.73 20.92 -13.73
C ALA A 197 1.75 22.05 -14.15
N PHE A 198 0.58 21.70 -14.71
CA PHE A 198 -0.39 22.70 -15.19
C PHE A 198 -1.10 23.45 -14.04
N GLY A 199 -1.34 22.76 -12.91
CA GLY A 199 -2.01 23.33 -11.74
C GLY A 199 -1.14 24.33 -10.97
N VAL A 200 0.16 24.06 -10.86
CA VAL A 200 1.10 24.92 -10.13
C VAL A 200 1.44 26.19 -10.92
N ILE A 201 1.64 26.07 -12.25
CA ILE A 201 1.96 27.21 -13.12
C ILE A 201 0.78 28.20 -13.21
N ARG A 202 -0.46 27.71 -13.27
CA ARG A 202 -1.66 28.56 -13.33
C ARG A 202 -1.92 29.33 -12.01
N ARG A 203 -1.49 28.78 -10.87
CA ARG A 203 -1.64 29.42 -9.56
C ARG A 203 -0.60 30.52 -9.33
N ILE A 204 0.61 30.36 -9.86
CA ILE A 204 1.69 31.37 -9.81
C ILE A 204 1.39 32.54 -10.76
N LEU A 205 0.81 32.28 -11.93
CA LEU A 205 0.44 33.35 -12.89
C LEU A 205 -0.75 34.22 -12.43
N ARG A 206 -1.66 33.68 -11.59
CA ARG A 206 -2.77 34.45 -11.00
C ARG A 206 -2.38 35.24 -9.75
N ALA A 207 -1.23 34.97 -9.16
CA ALA A 207 -0.75 35.62 -7.94
C ALA A 207 0.13 36.85 -8.19
N ARG A 208 0.30 37.31 -9.44
CA ARG A 208 0.93 38.62 -9.72
C ARG A 208 -0.12 39.74 -9.64
N PRO A 209 -0.12 40.59 -8.60
CA PRO A 209 -0.87 41.83 -8.66
C PRO A 209 -0.24 42.73 -9.73
N LYS A 210 -1.05 43.17 -10.70
CA LYS A 210 -0.69 44.26 -11.61
C LYS A 210 -0.52 45.52 -10.75
N LYS A 211 0.72 45.85 -10.40
CA LYS A 211 1.09 47.19 -9.94
C LYS A 211 0.61 48.16 -11.02
N GLY A 212 -0.35 49.00 -10.66
CA GLY A 212 -0.54 50.26 -11.35
C GLY A 212 0.74 51.08 -11.19
N ASN A 213 1.30 51.52 -12.30
CA ASN A 213 2.15 52.69 -12.35
C ASN A 213 1.52 53.62 -13.37
N GLY A 214 0.81 54.64 -12.87
CA GLY A 214 0.84 55.91 -13.57
C GLY A 214 2.21 56.54 -13.36
N LYS A 215 2.80 57.09 -14.42
CA LYS A 215 3.09 58.52 -14.57
C LYS A 215 4.00 58.78 -15.79
N TYR A 216 3.81 59.97 -16.37
CA TYR A 216 4.65 60.75 -17.28
C TYR A 216 4.46 60.55 -18.78
N ALA A 217 3.47 61.28 -19.33
CA ALA A 217 3.66 62.26 -20.41
C ALA A 217 2.55 63.31 -20.29
#